data_AF-A0A7X5F6Q8-F1
#
_entry.id   AF-A0A7X5F6Q8-F1
#
_cell.length_a   1.000
_cell.length_b   1.000
_cell.length_c   1.000
_cell.angle_alpha   90.00
_cell.angle_beta   90.00
_cell.angle_gamma   90.00
#
_symmetry.space_group_name_H-M   'P 1'
#
loop_
_entity.id
_entity.type
_entity.pdbx_description
1 polymer ?
#
loop_
_entity_poly.entity_id
_entity_poly.type
_entity_poly.pdbx_seq_one_letter_code
_entity_poly.pdbx_strand_id
1 'polypeptide(L)' 'MSKQRREKISFIAEKKVPKPVKVEFYTKKGERVAFKAHERVNKPVRVEFYAKKEKKN' A
#
# COMPACT_ATOMS: atom_id res chain seq x y z
N MET A 1 8.75 16.65 -20.47
CA MET A 1 8.67 15.91 -19.19
C MET A 1 7.25 15.41 -18.96
N SER A 2 6.97 14.12 -19.15
CA SER A 2 5.61 13.58 -18.96
C SER A 2 5.23 13.65 -17.48
N LYS A 3 4.14 14.36 -17.13
CA LYS A 3 3.54 14.34 -15.80
C LYS A 3 3.10 12.90 -15.48
N GLN A 4 3.95 12.15 -14.77
CA GLN A 4 3.63 10.81 -14.28
C GLN A 4 2.46 10.97 -13.30
N ARG A 5 1.25 10.60 -13.73
CA ARG A 5 0.05 10.64 -12.89
C ARG A 5 0.23 9.57 -11.81
N ARG A 6 0.22 9.99 -10.54
CA ARG A 6 0.23 9.08 -9.38
C ARG A 6 -1.19 8.94 -8.85
N GLU A 7 -1.55 7.76 -8.39
CA GLU A 7 -2.84 7.49 -7.74
C GLU A 7 -2.60 7.30 -6.24
N LYS A 8 -3.37 8.02 -5.42
CA LYS A 8 -3.33 7.87 -3.96
C LYS A 8 -4.21 6.70 -3.57
N ILE A 9 -3.63 5.69 -2.92
CA ILE A 9 -4.34 4.54 -2.38
C ILE A 9 -4.28 4.63 -0.86
N SER A 10 -5.42 4.43 -0.21
CA SER A 10 -5.50 4.38 1.25
C SER A 10 -6.37 3.24 1.74
N PHE A 11 -5.95 2.55 2.78
CA PHE A 11 -6.74 1.53 3.47
C PHE A 11 -6.52 1.58 4.98
N ILE A 12 -7.45 1.02 5.75
CA ILE A 12 -7.34 0.91 7.20
C ILE A 12 -6.71 -0.45 7.52
N ALA A 13 -5.58 -0.43 8.22
CA ALA A 13 -4.97 -1.63 8.77
C ALA A 13 -5.54 -1.88 10.17
N GLU A 14 -6.39 -2.89 10.30
CA GLU A 14 -7.04 -3.24 11.58
C GLU A 14 -6.21 -4.22 12.42
N LYS A 15 -5.34 -5.00 11.78
CA LYS A 15 -4.53 -6.02 12.44
C LYS A 15 -3.39 -5.38 13.22
N LYS A 16 -3.35 -5.63 14.54
CA LYS A 16 -2.22 -5.25 15.40
C LYS A 16 -1.05 -6.17 15.16
N VAL A 17 0.14 -5.60 14.99
CA VAL A 17 1.35 -6.38 14.72
C VAL A 17 2.49 -5.95 15.65
N PRO A 18 2.98 -6.84 16.53
CA PRO A 18 4.00 -6.52 17.52
C PRO A 18 5.43 -6.53 16.97
N LYS A 19 5.65 -7.12 15.79
CA LYS A 19 6.96 -7.26 15.13
C LYS A 19 6.87 -6.76 13.68
N PRO A 20 7.99 -6.39 13.04
CA PRO A 20 7.98 -6.08 11.63
C PRO A 20 7.41 -7.23 10.81
N VAL A 21 6.46 -6.94 9.92
CA VAL A 21 5.83 -7.94 9.06
C VAL A 21 5.86 -7.52 7.61
N LYS A 22 5.87 -8.52 6.74
CA LYS A 22 5.62 -8.32 5.32
C LYS A 22 4.11 -8.21 5.12
N VAL A 23 3.69 -7.09 4.54
CA VAL A 23 2.30 -6.85 4.13
C VAL A 23 2.23 -7.13 2.63
N GLU A 24 1.29 -7.98 2.23
CA GLU A 24 1.05 -8.33 0.83
C GLU A 24 -0.42 -8.10 0.50
N PHE A 25 -0.69 -7.54 -0.67
CA PHE A 25 -2.05 -7.39 -1.21
C PHE A 25 -2.03 -7.47 -2.73
N TYR A 26 -3.20 -7.76 -3.31
CA TYR A 26 -3.38 -7.81 -4.75
C TYR A 26 -4.06 -6.54 -5.24
N THR A 27 -3.59 -5.97 -6.34
CA THR A 27 -4.30 -4.88 -7.02
C THR A 27 -5.56 -5.43 -7.70
N LYS A 28 -6.47 -4.56 -8.14
CA LYS A 28 -7.65 -4.96 -8.92
C LYS A 28 -7.29 -5.71 -10.22
N LYS A 29 -6.06 -5.55 -10.72
CA LYS A 29 -5.53 -6.24 -11.90
C LYS A 29 -4.87 -7.59 -11.57
N GLY A 30 -4.84 -8.00 -10.29
CA GLY A 30 -4.21 -9.23 -9.83
C GLY A 30 -2.70 -9.11 -9.59
N GLU A 31 -2.11 -7.91 -9.64
CA GLU A 31 -0.68 -7.75 -9.36
C GLU A 31 -0.41 -7.81 -7.87
N ARG A 32 0.61 -8.57 -7.46
CA ARG A 32 1.02 -8.64 -6.06
C ARG A 32 1.90 -7.47 -5.69
N VAL A 33 1.48 -6.71 -4.67
CA VAL A 33 2.27 -5.64 -4.06
C VAL A 33 2.66 -6.08 -2.66
N ALA A 34 3.93 -5.91 -2.31
CA ALA A 34 4.44 -6.24 -0.99
C ALA A 34 5.33 -5.13 -0.44
N PHE A 35 5.17 -4.82 0.84
CA PHE A 35 6.06 -3.92 1.57
C PHE A 35 6.33 -4.45 2.98
N LYS A 36 7.43 -4.00 3.58
CA LYS A 36 7.77 -4.35 4.96
C LYS A 36 7.28 -3.23 5.88
N ALA A 37 6.36 -3.57 6.79
CA ALA A 37 5.96 -2.68 7.87
C ALA A 37 7.00 -2.83 8.99
N HIS A 38 7.74 -1.75 9.27
CA HIS A 38 8.77 -1.74 10.32
C HIS A 38 8.24 -1.28 11.67
N GLU A 39 7.18 -0.49 11.69
CA GLU A 39 6.60 0.04 12.92
C GLU A 39 5.61 -0.93 13.55
N ARG A 40 5.67 -0.99 14.88
CA ARG A 40 4.67 -1.69 15.69
C ARG A 40 3.40 -0.84 15.75
N VAL A 41 2.30 -1.42 15.30
CA VAL A 41 1.00 -0.75 15.26
C VAL A 41 0.08 -1.38 16.31
N ASN A 42 -0.25 -0.60 17.35
CA ASN A 42 -1.11 -1.03 18.47
C ASN A 42 -2.57 -0.55 18.35
N LYS A 43 -2.85 0.37 17.44
CA LYS A 43 -4.18 0.94 17.12
C LYS A 43 -4.40 0.83 15.61
N PRO A 44 -5.64 0.78 15.11
CA PRO A 44 -5.89 0.84 13.67
C PRO A 44 -5.23 2.09 13.07
N VAL A 45 -4.51 1.94 11.97
CA VAL A 45 -3.85 3.04 11.26
C VAL A 45 -4.31 3.09 9.82
N ARG A 46 -4.44 4.31 9.28
CA ARG A 46 -4.65 4.53 7.86
C ARG A 46 -3.31 4.50 7.15
N VAL A 47 -3.13 3.54 6.25
CA VAL A 47 -1.95 3.44 5.40
C VAL A 47 -2.26 4.17 4.11
N GLU A 48 -1.37 5.08 3.68
CA GLU A 48 -1.50 5.82 2.42
C GLU A 48 -0.23 5.68 1.59
N PHE A 49 -0.38 5.37 0.31
CA PHE A 49 0.76 5.30 -0.61
C PHE A 49 0.37 5.76 -2.02
N TYR A 50 1.38 6.13 -2.80
CA TYR A 50 1.21 6.58 -4.17
C TYR A 50 1.64 5.49 -5.14
N ALA A 51 0.68 4.97 -5.90
CA ALA A 51 0.96 4.05 -7.01
C ALA A 51 1.19 4.83 -8.30
N LYS A 52 2.04 4.30 -9.19
CA LYS A 52 2.14 4.82 -10.56
C LYS A 52 0.86 4.46 -11.30
N LYS A 53 0.20 5.44 -11.92
CA LYS A 53 -0.95 5.17 -12.78
C LYS A 53 -0.44 4.67 -14.11
N GLU A 54 -0.74 3.42 -14.45
CA GLU A 54 -0.47 2.93 -15.79
C GLU A 54 -1.32 3.71 -16.79
N LYS A 55 -0.70 4.18 -17.87
CA LYS A 55 -1.42 4.72 -19.02
C LYS A 55 -2.22 3.56 -19.63
N LYS A 56 -3.55 3.63 -19.57
CA LYS A 56 -4.40 2.86 -20.48
C LYS A 56 -4.05 3.33 -21.89
N ASN A 57 -3.50 2.43 -22.70
CA ASN A 57 -3.44 2.59 -24.14
C ASN A 57 -4.82 2.26 -24.73
#